data_AF-A0A661SB81-F1
#
_entry.id   AF-A0A661SB81-F1
#
_cell.length_a   1.000
_cell.length_b   1.000
_cell.length_c   1.000
_cell.angle_alpha   90.00
_cell.angle_beta   90.00
_cell.angle_gamma   90.00
#
_symmetry.space_group_name_H-M   'P 1'
#
loop_
_entity.id
_entity.type
_entity.pdbx_description
1 polymer ?
#
loop_
_entity_poly.entity_id
_entity_poly.type
_entity_poly.pdbx_seq_one_letter_code
_entity_poly.pdbx_strand_id
1 'polypeptide(L)'
;MLHSFSLSYLDTFLTFQSAMPDVIDYIAFVFRNLQADTSRKKRIYEIRKGDCGYSLIHKGKILFNNFPLDTAIENIEISVELMTMSENRGIVFFHAGAVSDIDGSISLLFAGSGGGKTTLCSMLSQSGFHFEGDELLGISQEKPLTP
;
A
#
# COMPACT_ATOMS: atom_id res chain seq x y z
N MET A 1 -3.35 -1.64 28.44
CA MET A 1 -3.81 -2.65 27.46
C MET A 1 -3.46 -2.12 26.09
N LEU A 2 -2.99 -2.95 25.15
CA LEU A 2 -2.75 -2.53 23.77
C LEU A 2 -3.98 -2.86 22.92
N HIS A 3 -4.47 -1.88 22.18
CA HIS A 3 -5.52 -2.01 21.17
C HIS A 3 -4.86 -2.27 19.81
N SER A 4 -5.57 -2.97 18.91
CA SER A 4 -5.02 -3.32 17.60
C SER A 4 -6.03 -3.32 16.48
N PHE A 5 -5.57 -2.93 15.29
CA PHE A 5 -6.29 -3.06 14.02
C PHE A 5 -5.40 -3.75 12.99
N SER A 6 -5.98 -4.62 12.15
CA SER A 6 -5.21 -5.32 11.11
C SER A 6 -5.87 -5.18 9.75
N LEU A 7 -5.04 -5.10 8.72
CA LEU A 7 -5.47 -4.95 7.34
C LEU A 7 -4.43 -5.57 6.40
N SER A 8 -4.79 -5.79 5.15
CA SER A 8 -3.83 -6.13 4.10
C SER A 8 -3.64 -4.97 3.13
N TYR A 9 -2.37 -4.70 2.85
CA TYR A 9 -1.94 -3.69 1.90
C TYR A 9 -0.77 -4.24 1.09
N LEU A 10 -0.88 -4.19 -0.25
CA LEU A 10 0.04 -4.89 -1.17
C LEU A 10 0.23 -6.37 -0.76
N ASP A 11 1.46 -6.89 -0.75
CA ASP A 11 1.77 -8.28 -0.36
C ASP A 11 1.89 -8.49 1.17
N THR A 12 1.43 -7.52 1.97
CA THR A 12 1.71 -7.46 3.41
C THR A 12 0.43 -7.39 4.26
N PHE A 13 0.39 -8.20 5.32
CA PHE A 13 -0.59 -8.13 6.40
C PHE A 13 -0.05 -7.21 7.52
N LEU A 14 -0.66 -6.05 7.68
CA LEU A 14 -0.26 -5.02 8.64
C LEU A 14 -1.11 -5.13 9.90
N THR A 15 -0.46 -5.10 11.07
CA THR A 15 -1.11 -4.95 12.37
C THR A 15 -0.62 -3.68 13.04
N PHE A 16 -1.53 -2.77 13.34
CA PHE A 16 -1.29 -1.56 14.13
C PHE A 16 -1.60 -1.83 15.59
N GLN A 17 -0.75 -1.32 16.49
CA GLN A 17 -0.92 -1.44 17.92
C GLN A 17 -0.70 -0.09 18.59
N SER A 18 -1.55 0.25 19.56
CA SER A 18 -1.39 1.43 20.39
C SER A 18 -2.01 1.22 21.77
N ALA A 19 -1.48 1.91 22.78
CA ALA A 19 -2.13 2.01 24.08
C ALA A 19 -3.38 2.91 24.04
N MET A 20 -3.56 3.66 22.94
CA MET A 20 -4.62 4.64 22.73
C MET A 20 -5.69 4.04 21.80
N PRO A 21 -6.92 3.78 22.28
CA PRO A 21 -7.98 3.19 21.45
C PRO A 21 -8.44 4.12 20.32
N ASP A 22 -8.50 5.43 20.56
CA ASP A 22 -8.86 6.48 19.60
C ASP A 22 -7.92 6.50 18.38
N VAL A 23 -6.63 6.21 18.59
CA VAL A 23 -5.66 6.05 17.50
C VAL A 23 -6.01 4.86 16.61
N ILE A 24 -6.40 3.74 17.22
CA ILE A 24 -6.78 2.53 16.49
C ILE A 24 -8.09 2.74 15.74
N ASP A 25 -9.08 3.39 16.35
CA ASP A 25 -10.35 3.74 15.71
C ASP A 25 -10.14 4.65 14.50
N TYR A 26 -9.23 5.63 14.63
CA TYR A 26 -8.88 6.52 13.52
C TYR A 26 -8.23 5.77 12.36
N ILE A 27 -7.27 4.89 12.63
CA ILE A 27 -6.63 4.04 11.60
C ILE A 27 -7.67 3.14 10.93
N ALA A 28 -8.56 2.52 11.71
CA ALA A 28 -9.64 1.70 11.17
C ALA A 28 -10.57 2.53 10.26
N PHE A 29 -10.83 3.79 10.60
CA PHE A 29 -11.59 4.71 9.75
C PHE A 29 -10.87 5.06 8.44
N VAL A 30 -9.57 5.40 8.51
CA VAL A 30 -8.75 5.75 7.34
C VAL A 30 -8.70 4.56 6.37
N PHE A 31 -8.44 3.36 6.87
CA PHE A 31 -8.28 2.15 6.07
C PHE A 31 -9.53 1.27 5.99
N ARG A 32 -10.72 1.82 6.23
CA ARG A 32 -11.99 1.06 6.28
C ARG A 32 -12.31 0.22 5.04
N ASN A 33 -11.69 0.56 3.90
CA ASN A 33 -11.92 -0.12 2.61
C ASN A 33 -10.97 -1.30 2.39
N LEU A 34 -9.96 -1.51 3.26
CA LEU A 34 -9.00 -2.59 3.14
C LEU A 34 -9.42 -3.77 4.01
N GLN A 35 -9.35 -4.98 3.45
CA GLN A 35 -9.65 -6.21 4.18
C GLN A 35 -8.36 -6.86 4.71
N ALA A 36 -8.48 -7.60 5.81
CA ALA A 36 -7.39 -8.35 6.40
C ALA A 36 -7.30 -9.77 5.78
N ASP A 37 -6.10 -10.12 5.31
CA ASP A 37 -5.75 -11.42 4.75
C ASP A 37 -4.44 -11.89 5.39
N THR A 38 -4.57 -12.86 6.30
CA THR A 38 -3.46 -13.37 7.11
C THR A 38 -2.50 -14.28 6.35
N SER A 39 -2.80 -14.63 5.09
CA SER A 39 -1.87 -15.40 4.25
C SER A 39 -0.66 -14.58 3.80
N ARG A 40 -0.73 -13.25 3.92
CA ARG A 40 0.32 -12.30 3.52
C ARG A 40 1.41 -12.15 4.56
N LYS A 41 2.53 -11.54 4.17
CA LYS A 41 3.68 -11.30 5.08
C LYS A 41 3.24 -10.43 6.26
N LYS A 42 3.38 -10.92 7.49
CA LYS A 42 2.95 -10.19 8.68
C LYS A 42 3.98 -9.12 9.10
N ARG A 43 3.49 -7.90 9.35
CA ARG A 43 4.26 -6.82 9.99
C ARG A 43 3.42 -6.18 11.10
N ILE A 44 4.10 -5.86 12.20
CA ILE A 44 3.49 -5.19 13.34
C ILE A 44 4.13 -3.81 13.48
N TYR A 45 3.28 -2.79 13.60
CA TYR A 45 3.65 -1.42 13.85
C TYR A 45 3.04 -0.97 15.16
N GLU A 46 3.87 -0.36 15.99
CA GLU A 46 3.42 0.27 17.22
C GLU A 46 3.41 1.77 17.03
N ILE A 47 2.28 2.39 17.38
CA ILE A 47 2.09 3.84 17.36
C ILE A 47 2.01 4.31 18.81
N ARG A 48 3.01 5.11 19.20
CA ARG A 48 3.09 5.70 20.54
C ARG A 48 2.90 7.20 20.46
N LYS A 49 2.18 7.76 21.44
CA LYS A 49 2.12 9.20 21.64
C LYS A 49 3.33 9.64 22.48
N GLY A 50 4.09 10.58 21.94
CA GLY A 50 5.13 11.33 22.64
C GLY A 50 4.65 12.74 23.00
N ASP A 51 5.57 13.58 23.45
CA ASP A 51 5.25 14.92 23.95
C ASP A 51 4.79 15.88 22.84
N CYS A 52 5.34 15.72 21.63
CA CYS A 52 5.09 16.62 20.49
C CYS A 52 4.30 15.96 19.34
N GLY A 53 3.81 14.74 19.51
CA GLY A 53 3.12 14.01 18.45
C GLY A 53 3.18 12.50 18.62
N TYR A 54 3.19 11.79 17.50
CA TYR A 54 3.19 10.34 17.43
C TYR A 54 4.48 9.82 16.82
N SER A 55 4.87 8.64 17.27
CA SER A 55 6.04 7.91 16.80
C SER A 55 5.60 6.57 16.22
N LEU A 56 6.15 6.22 15.06
CA LEU A 56 5.95 4.92 14.42
C LEU A 56 7.13 4.01 14.72
N ILE A 57 6.86 2.84 15.27
CA ILE A 57 7.88 1.88 15.70
C ILE A 57 7.65 0.55 14.98
N HIS A 58 8.72 0.02 14.38
CA HIS A 58 8.72 -1.32 13.77
C HIS A 58 9.94 -2.10 14.24
N LYS A 59 9.72 -3.33 14.76
CA LYS A 59 10.79 -4.18 15.31
C LYS A 59 11.69 -3.45 16.33
N GLY A 60 11.08 -2.61 17.18
CA GLY A 60 11.80 -1.81 18.18
C GLY A 60 12.55 -0.59 17.65
N LYS A 61 12.60 -0.38 16.33
CA LYS A 61 13.22 0.80 15.71
C LYS A 61 12.16 1.89 15.50
N ILE A 62 12.46 3.10 15.95
CA ILE A 62 11.68 4.29 15.62
C ILE A 62 11.93 4.63 14.15
N LEU A 63 10.89 4.54 13.33
CA LEU A 63 10.94 4.92 11.92
C LEU A 63 10.72 6.42 11.76
N PHE A 64 9.78 6.97 12.53
CA PHE A 64 9.45 8.39 12.57
C PHE A 64 9.10 8.81 14.00
N ASN A 65 9.37 10.06 14.35
CA ASN A 65 9.16 10.58 15.69
C ASN A 65 8.54 11.99 15.67
N ASN A 66 7.64 12.26 16.61
CA ASN A 66 7.03 13.59 16.83
C ASN A 66 6.28 14.16 15.62
N PHE A 67 5.50 13.33 14.93
CA PHE A 67 4.63 13.77 13.84
C PHE A 67 3.17 13.91 14.29
N PRO A 68 2.36 14.77 13.65
CA PRO A 68 0.91 14.66 13.73
C PRO A 68 0.45 13.25 13.35
N LEU A 69 -0.69 12.81 13.90
CA LEU A 69 -1.17 11.44 13.70
C LEU A 69 -1.40 11.11 12.21
N ASP A 70 -1.99 12.05 11.46
CA ASP A 70 -2.27 11.91 10.03
C ASP A 70 -0.98 11.66 9.24
N THR A 71 0.03 12.49 9.47
CA THR A 71 1.35 12.34 8.85
C THR A 71 2.03 11.04 9.28
N ALA A 72 1.87 10.60 10.53
CA ALA A 72 2.41 9.32 10.98
C ALA A 72 1.77 8.14 10.24
N ILE A 73 0.48 8.24 9.89
CA ILE A 73 -0.25 7.23 9.13
C ILE A 73 0.15 7.25 7.64
N GLU A 74 0.23 8.41 7.00
CA GLU A 74 0.73 8.54 5.62
C GLU A 74 2.14 7.93 5.47
N ASN A 75 3.01 8.17 6.45
CA ASN A 75 4.36 7.60 6.45
C ASN A 75 4.39 6.06 6.58
N ILE A 76 3.33 5.44 7.12
CA ILE A 76 3.22 3.98 7.14
C ILE A 76 3.00 3.45 5.73
N GLU A 77 2.08 4.04 4.97
CA GLU A 77 1.80 3.63 3.58
C GLU A 77 3.08 3.67 2.76
N ILE A 78 3.77 4.82 2.78
CA ILE A 78 5.07 5.02 2.12
C ILE A 78 6.10 3.98 2.60
N SER A 79 6.16 3.71 3.91
CA SER A 79 7.10 2.72 4.44
C SER A 79 6.83 1.32 3.90
N VAL A 80 5.56 0.91 3.86
CA VAL A 80 5.15 -0.41 3.35
C VAL A 80 5.46 -0.52 1.87
N GLU A 81 5.12 0.50 1.07
CA GLU A 81 5.47 0.57 -0.34
C GLU A 81 6.99 0.43 -0.57
N LEU A 82 7.80 1.29 0.07
CA LEU A 82 9.26 1.26 -0.06
C LEU A 82 9.85 -0.08 0.36
N MET A 83 9.30 -0.71 1.40
CA MET A 83 9.75 -2.04 1.82
C MET A 83 9.36 -3.13 0.82
N THR A 84 8.12 -3.14 0.34
CA THR A 84 7.66 -4.03 -0.74
C THR A 84 8.57 -3.87 -1.96
N MET A 85 8.91 -2.64 -2.35
CA MET A 85 9.86 -2.38 -3.44
C MET A 85 11.26 -2.93 -3.13
N SER A 86 11.78 -2.71 -1.93
CA SER A 86 13.14 -3.12 -1.55
C SER A 86 13.34 -4.64 -1.47
N GLU A 87 12.28 -5.38 -1.11
CA GLU A 87 12.30 -6.83 -0.98
C GLU A 87 12.08 -7.54 -2.32
N ASN A 88 11.38 -6.90 -3.25
CA ASN A 88 11.11 -7.42 -4.59
C ASN A 88 12.18 -6.96 -5.60
N ARG A 89 13.42 -7.40 -5.38
CA ARG A 89 14.53 -7.12 -6.30
C ARG A 89 14.24 -7.69 -7.69
N GLY A 90 14.44 -6.87 -8.73
CA GLY A 90 14.17 -7.24 -10.12
C GLY A 90 12.77 -6.88 -10.62
N ILE A 91 11.98 -6.20 -9.78
CA ILE A 91 10.70 -5.59 -10.15
C ILE A 91 10.89 -4.06 -10.21
N VAL A 92 10.47 -3.45 -11.32
CA VAL A 92 10.36 -1.99 -11.44
C VAL A 92 8.93 -1.60 -11.15
N PHE A 93 8.74 -0.71 -10.17
CA PHE A 93 7.42 -0.24 -9.78
C PHE A 93 7.10 1.10 -10.46
N PHE A 94 5.88 1.22 -10.98
CA PHE A 94 5.37 2.42 -11.62
C PHE A 94 4.10 2.91 -10.93
N HIS A 95 4.01 4.22 -10.69
CA HIS A 95 2.75 4.86 -10.35
C HIS A 95 1.94 5.09 -11.64
N ALA A 96 1.11 4.11 -11.98
CA ALA A 96 0.34 4.07 -13.22
C ALA A 96 -0.93 3.24 -13.04
N GLY A 97 -1.90 3.46 -13.93
CA GLY A 97 -2.97 2.50 -14.17
C GLY A 97 -2.57 1.50 -15.26
N ALA A 98 -3.08 0.28 -15.23
CA ALA A 98 -2.85 -0.72 -16.27
C ALA A 98 -4.11 -1.43 -16.69
N VAL A 99 -4.21 -1.63 -18.00
CA VAL A 99 -5.21 -2.47 -18.64
C VAL A 99 -4.55 -3.35 -19.69
N SER A 100 -5.11 -4.53 -19.95
CA SER A 100 -4.68 -5.41 -21.03
C SER A 100 -5.78 -5.62 -22.07
N ASP A 101 -5.38 -5.76 -23.33
CA ASP A 101 -6.28 -6.08 -24.44
C ASP A 101 -6.42 -7.60 -24.60
N ILE A 102 -7.32 -8.05 -25.47
CA ILE A 102 -7.63 -9.46 -25.72
C ILE A 102 -6.44 -10.27 -26.23
N ASP A 103 -5.46 -9.60 -26.85
CA ASP A 103 -4.21 -10.21 -27.32
C ASP A 103 -3.14 -10.33 -26.22
N GLY A 104 -3.43 -9.84 -25.00
CA GLY A 104 -2.53 -9.82 -23.86
C GLY A 104 -1.58 -8.61 -23.81
N SER A 105 -1.69 -7.66 -24.76
CA SER A 105 -0.89 -6.43 -24.75
C SER A 105 -1.29 -5.55 -23.56
N ILE A 106 -0.32 -5.15 -22.73
CA ILE A 106 -0.55 -4.31 -21.54
C ILE A 106 -0.25 -2.85 -21.87
N SER A 107 -1.21 -1.96 -21.59
CA SER A 107 -1.05 -0.51 -21.66
C SER A 107 -0.89 0.10 -20.27
N LEU A 108 0.16 0.89 -20.08
CA LEU A 108 0.41 1.65 -18.85
C LEU A 108 -0.04 3.10 -19.03
N LEU A 109 -0.81 3.61 -18.07
CA LEU A 109 -1.38 4.95 -18.07
C LEU A 109 -0.71 5.80 -16.98
N PHE A 110 0.13 6.74 -17.41
CA PHE A 110 0.83 7.67 -16.53
C PHE A 110 0.11 9.02 -16.50
N ALA A 111 -0.27 9.47 -15.31
CA ALA A 111 -0.74 10.82 -15.05
C ALA A 111 -0.57 11.19 -13.58
N GLY A 112 -0.46 12.49 -13.29
CA GLY A 112 -0.47 12.99 -11.91
C GLY A 112 -1.78 12.68 -11.18
N SER A 113 -1.81 12.93 -9.86
CA SER A 113 -3.05 12.82 -9.08
C SER A 113 -4.15 13.72 -9.66
N GLY A 114 -5.37 13.19 -9.76
CA GLY A 114 -6.49 13.87 -10.43
C GLY A 114 -6.43 13.84 -11.97
N GLY A 115 -5.40 13.25 -12.58
CA GLY A 115 -5.24 13.15 -14.04
C GLY A 115 -6.15 12.14 -14.73
N GLY A 116 -7.07 11.49 -14.00
CA GLY A 116 -8.08 10.60 -14.56
C GLY A 116 -7.63 9.16 -14.87
N LYS A 117 -6.50 8.68 -14.31
CA LYS A 117 -5.99 7.30 -14.51
C LYS A 117 -7.07 6.26 -14.21
N THR A 118 -7.60 6.28 -12.98
CA THR A 118 -8.65 5.37 -12.51
C THR A 118 -9.90 5.44 -13.37
N THR A 119 -10.31 6.65 -13.78
CA THR A 119 -11.47 6.86 -14.64
C THR A 119 -11.26 6.25 -16.02
N LEU A 120 -10.10 6.46 -16.63
CA LEU A 120 -9.77 5.92 -17.94
C LEU A 120 -9.65 4.39 -17.91
N CYS A 121 -8.99 3.82 -16.88
CA CYS A 121 -8.97 2.37 -16.65
C CYS A 121 -10.39 1.81 -16.60
N SER A 122 -11.28 2.44 -15.83
CA SER A 122 -12.68 2.00 -15.72
C SER A 122 -13.43 2.05 -17.06
N MET A 123 -13.25 3.12 -17.84
CA MET A 123 -13.87 3.25 -19.17
C MET A 123 -13.35 2.20 -20.16
N LEU A 124 -12.04 1.93 -20.17
CA LEU A 124 -11.44 0.90 -21.01
C LEU A 124 -11.92 -0.49 -20.61
N SER A 125 -12.04 -0.77 -19.31
CA SER A 125 -12.59 -2.04 -18.85
C SER A 125 -14.04 -2.27 -19.27
N GLN A 126 -14.87 -1.23 -19.25
CA GLN A 126 -16.23 -1.30 -19.79
C GLN A 126 -16.27 -1.52 -21.31
N SER A 127 -15.18 -1.16 -22.00
CA SER A 127 -15.03 -1.32 -23.45
C SER A 127 -14.40 -2.67 -23.85
N GLY A 128 -14.13 -3.56 -22.88
CA GLY A 128 -13.64 -4.91 -23.12
C GLY A 128 -12.19 -5.17 -22.74
N PHE A 129 -11.45 -4.17 -22.28
CA PHE A 129 -10.09 -4.37 -21.74
C PHE A 129 -10.15 -5.03 -20.36
N HIS A 130 -9.13 -5.79 -19.98
CA HIS A 130 -9.01 -6.34 -18.63
C HIS A 130 -8.31 -5.33 -17.71
N PHE A 131 -8.79 -5.20 -16.47
CA PHE A 131 -8.16 -4.33 -15.47
C PHE A 131 -7.02 -5.06 -14.78
N GLU A 132 -5.80 -4.56 -14.91
CA GLU A 132 -4.61 -5.18 -14.31
C GLU A 132 -4.25 -4.56 -12.95
N GLY A 133 -4.51 -3.25 -12.78
CA GLY A 133 -4.26 -2.56 -11.53
C GLY A 133 -4.26 -1.04 -11.65
N ASP A 134 -4.22 -0.38 -10.50
CA ASP A 134 -4.13 1.07 -10.37
C ASP A 134 -3.18 1.42 -9.21
N GLU A 135 -2.72 2.67 -9.16
CA GLU A 135 -1.83 3.26 -8.17
C GLU A 135 -0.39 2.71 -8.14
N LEU A 136 -0.16 1.41 -8.02
CA LEU A 136 1.21 0.86 -7.96
C LEU A 136 1.32 -0.48 -8.71
N LEU A 137 2.05 -0.47 -9.82
CA LEU A 137 2.24 -1.63 -10.69
C LEU A 137 3.69 -2.08 -10.70
N GLY A 138 3.93 -3.34 -10.36
CA GLY A 138 5.24 -3.97 -10.44
C GLY A 138 5.43 -4.70 -11.77
N ILE A 139 6.48 -4.35 -12.52
CA ILE A 139 6.90 -5.05 -13.73
C ILE A 139 8.18 -5.82 -13.41
N SER A 140 8.09 -7.14 -13.38
CA SER A 140 9.26 -8.01 -13.26
C SER A 140 9.93 -8.16 -14.62
N GLN A 141 11.26 -8.23 -14.63
CA GLN A 141 11.97 -8.76 -15.77
C GLN A 141 11.86 -10.29 -15.72
N GLU A 142 10.75 -10.86 -16.19
CA GLU A 142 10.77 -12.29 -16.49
C GLU A 142 11.81 -12.51 -17.59
N LYS A 143 12.83 -13.34 -17.32
CA LYS A 143 13.54 -14.00 -18.42
C LYS A 143 12.47 -14.72 -19.21
N PRO A 144 12.43 -14.61 -20.55
CA PRO A 144 11.57 -15.47 -21.34
C PRO A 144 11.82 -16.90 -20.89
N LEU A 145 10.76 -17.65 -20.58
CA LEU A 145 10.86 -19.10 -20.56
C LEU A 145 11.32 -19.47 -21.97
N THR A 146 12.63 -19.69 -22.14
CA THR A 146 13.16 -20.30 -23.36
C THR A 146 12.41 -21.61 -23.59
N PRO A 147 12.06 -21.91 -24.86
CA PRO A 147 11.10 -22.95 -25.22
C PRO A 147 11.44 -24.34 -24.67
#